data_AF-A0A839YBV7-F1
#
_entry.id   AF-A0A839YBV7-F1
#
_cell.length_a   1.000
_cell.length_b   1.000
_cell.length_c   1.000
_cell.angle_alpha   90.00
_cell.angle_beta   90.00
_cell.angle_gamma   90.00
#
_symmetry.space_group_name_H-M   'P 1'
#
loop_
_entity.id
_entity.type
_entity.pdbx_description
1 polymer ?
#
loop_
_entity_poly.entity_id
_entity_poly.type
_entity_poly.pdbx_seq_one_letter_code
_entity_poly.pdbx_strand_id
1 'polypeptide(L)'
;MLDDPAMLLRSTALTALLLGSSFSTSARSEGFIATPAKRQLSRLSLADADALLFKLKTAQTDLAKGEDLPFFLLSGSLASDAMARLSPRDAFLKLPFGDVWNIERLTADTRLPQRFRLAYAPTGLGQLYWNIEVLINIDGSIERVTMTYEPPAPF
;
A
#
# COMPACT_ATOMS: atom_id res chain seq x y z
N MET A 1 -8.09 52.65 65.38
CA MET A 1 -6.63 52.59 65.56
C MET A 1 -6.04 52.71 64.17
N LEU A 2 -5.53 53.93 63.89
CA LEU A 2 -4.57 54.40 62.85
C LEU A 2 -4.51 53.65 61.50
N ASP A 3 -4.34 54.24 60.33
CA ASP A 3 -4.28 55.60 59.77
C ASP A 3 -4.20 55.38 58.22
N ASP A 4 -4.55 56.41 57.46
CA ASP A 4 -4.49 56.65 56.00
C ASP A 4 -3.07 56.43 55.36
N PRO A 5 -2.73 56.75 54.07
CA PRO A 5 -3.51 57.25 52.93
C PRO A 5 -3.13 56.73 51.51
N ALA A 6 -3.90 57.23 50.53
CA ALA A 6 -3.70 57.34 49.09
C ALA A 6 -2.26 57.35 48.51
N MET A 7 -2.10 56.77 47.30
CA MET A 7 -1.31 57.41 46.23
C MET A 7 -1.66 56.88 44.82
N LEU A 8 -1.96 57.85 43.95
CA LEU A 8 -2.05 57.78 42.49
C LEU A 8 -0.78 57.17 41.84
N LEU A 9 -0.95 56.41 40.74
CA LEU A 9 -0.06 56.43 39.55
C LEU A 9 -0.76 55.66 38.41
N ARG A 10 -1.36 56.35 37.43
CA ARG A 10 -0.81 56.68 36.10
C ARG A 10 -0.44 55.47 35.23
N SER A 11 -1.12 55.41 34.07
CA SER A 11 -0.61 54.98 32.75
C SER A 11 -0.15 53.52 32.63
N THR A 12 -0.51 52.72 31.63
CA THR A 12 -0.59 53.01 30.20
C THR A 12 -1.30 51.82 29.55
N ALA A 13 -2.12 52.09 28.54
CA ALA A 13 -2.68 51.07 27.66
C ALA A 13 -1.55 50.31 26.93
N LEU A 14 -1.64 48.99 26.87
CA LEU A 14 -0.98 48.21 25.82
C LEU A 14 -2.02 47.28 25.20
N THR A 15 -2.69 47.80 24.18
CA THR A 15 -3.54 47.03 23.27
C THR A 15 -2.65 46.10 22.46
N ALA A 16 -2.53 44.84 22.88
CA ALA A 16 -1.86 43.80 22.10
C ALA A 16 -2.79 43.38 20.94
N LEU A 17 -2.56 43.98 19.78
CA LEU A 17 -3.16 43.61 18.50
C LEU A 17 -2.54 42.27 18.05
N LEU A 18 -3.14 41.14 18.46
CA LEU A 18 -2.80 39.82 17.93
C LEU A 18 -3.38 39.70 16.51
N LEU A 19 -2.60 40.16 15.54
CA LEU A 19 -2.80 39.90 14.13
C LEU A 19 -2.84 38.39 13.91
N GLY A 20 -4.00 37.92 13.45
CA GLY A 20 -4.25 36.53 13.13
C GLY A 20 -3.22 35.98 12.15
N SER A 21 -2.55 34.92 12.57
CA SER A 21 -1.89 34.00 11.67
C SER A 21 -2.85 32.82 11.50
N SER A 22 -3.83 32.96 10.60
CA SER A 22 -4.52 31.80 10.07
C SER A 22 -3.46 30.97 9.36
N PHE A 23 -2.92 29.96 10.04
CA PHE A 23 -2.21 28.88 9.37
C PHE A 23 -3.25 28.18 8.50
N SER A 24 -3.39 28.64 7.26
CA SER A 24 -3.96 27.83 6.21
C SER A 24 -2.96 26.70 5.98
N THR A 25 -3.06 25.64 6.79
CA THR A 25 -2.58 24.33 6.39
C THR A 25 -3.40 23.98 5.15
N SER A 26 -2.87 24.32 3.98
CA SER A 26 -3.22 23.63 2.76
C SER A 26 -2.79 22.19 2.99
N ALA A 27 -3.72 21.37 3.50
CA ALA A 27 -3.66 19.95 3.28
C ALA A 27 -3.59 19.79 1.77
N ARG A 28 -2.37 19.61 1.25
CA ARG A 28 -2.16 19.16 -0.11
C ARG A 28 -2.87 17.82 -0.12
N SER A 29 -4.09 17.80 -0.68
CA SER A 29 -4.68 16.57 -1.17
C SER A 29 -3.62 16.02 -2.10
N GLU A 30 -2.80 15.09 -1.62
CA GLU A 30 -1.96 14.29 -2.48
C GLU A 30 -2.94 13.62 -3.43
N GLY A 31 -3.02 14.19 -4.63
CA GLY A 31 -4.11 13.93 -5.55
C GLY A 31 -4.19 12.45 -5.79
N PHE A 32 -5.39 11.89 -5.63
CA PHE A 32 -5.68 10.54 -6.08
C PHE A 32 -5.32 10.43 -7.56
N ILE A 33 -4.29 9.65 -7.88
CA ILE A 33 -3.95 9.30 -9.26
C ILE A 33 -4.62 7.95 -9.54
N ALA A 34 -5.61 7.94 -10.43
CA ALA A 34 -6.29 6.70 -10.80
C ALA A 34 -5.31 5.69 -11.43
N THR A 35 -5.50 4.41 -11.14
CA THR A 35 -4.79 3.35 -11.87
C THR A 35 -5.22 3.33 -13.34
N PRO A 36 -4.35 2.95 -14.28
CA PRO A 36 -4.70 2.85 -15.70
C PRO A 36 -5.89 1.91 -15.93
N ALA A 37 -6.79 2.27 -16.84
CA ALA A 37 -7.96 1.44 -17.18
C ALA A 37 -7.57 0.10 -17.82
N LYS A 38 -6.40 0.05 -18.48
CA LYS A 38 -5.82 -1.19 -19.01
C LYS A 38 -4.63 -1.59 -18.17
N ARG A 39 -4.57 -2.86 -17.79
CA ARG A 39 -3.43 -3.45 -17.11
C ARG A 39 -2.15 -3.26 -17.92
N GLN A 40 -1.09 -2.85 -17.25
CA GLN A 40 0.25 -2.73 -17.81
C GLN A 40 0.97 -4.07 -17.67
N LEU A 41 1.63 -4.48 -18.76
CA LEU A 41 2.34 -5.75 -18.85
C LEU A 41 3.78 -5.48 -19.26
N SER A 42 4.72 -6.02 -18.48
CA SER A 42 6.16 -5.88 -18.71
C SER A 42 6.81 -7.25 -18.86
N ARG A 43 7.36 -7.53 -20.05
CA ARG A 43 8.09 -8.79 -20.36
C ARG A 43 7.25 -10.07 -20.23
N LEU A 44 5.93 -9.96 -20.40
CA LEU A 44 5.03 -11.10 -20.49
C LEU A 44 3.88 -10.82 -21.45
N SER A 45 3.30 -11.88 -22.01
CA SER A 45 2.11 -11.77 -22.84
C SER A 45 0.85 -11.61 -21.98
N LEU A 46 -0.24 -11.14 -22.59
CA LEU A 46 -1.55 -11.08 -21.94
C LEU A 46 -2.02 -12.49 -21.51
N ALA A 47 -1.81 -13.50 -22.35
CA ALA A 47 -2.18 -14.88 -22.04
C ALA A 47 -1.42 -15.43 -20.82
N ASP A 48 -0.12 -15.15 -20.71
CA ASP A 48 0.67 -15.54 -19.54
C ASP A 48 0.18 -14.83 -18.27
N ALA A 49 -0.14 -13.54 -18.39
CA ALA A 49 -0.67 -12.76 -17.28
C ALA A 49 -2.02 -13.31 -16.79
N ASP A 50 -2.93 -13.61 -17.71
CA ASP A 50 -4.25 -14.18 -17.37
C ASP A 50 -4.11 -15.59 -16.77
N ALA A 51 -3.19 -16.42 -17.29
CA ALA A 51 -2.90 -17.73 -16.72
C ALA A 51 -2.35 -17.62 -15.27
N LEU A 52 -1.45 -16.66 -15.01
CA LEU A 52 -0.94 -16.39 -13.67
C LEU A 52 -2.05 -15.95 -12.71
N LEU A 53 -2.87 -14.98 -13.13
CA LEU A 53 -3.99 -14.49 -12.32
C LEU A 53 -5.04 -15.58 -12.07
N PHE A 54 -5.30 -16.44 -13.05
CA PHE A 54 -6.19 -17.58 -12.89
C PHE A 54 -5.67 -18.53 -11.80
N LYS A 55 -4.39 -18.90 -11.83
CA LYS A 55 -3.77 -19.74 -10.78
C LYS A 55 -3.92 -19.12 -9.38
N LEU A 56 -3.66 -17.82 -9.25
CA LEU A 56 -3.78 -17.11 -7.98
C LEU A 56 -5.22 -17.06 -7.47
N LYS A 57 -6.19 -16.80 -8.34
CA LYS A 57 -7.62 -16.77 -7.99
C LYS A 57 -8.17 -18.15 -7.63
N THR A 58 -7.71 -19.19 -8.31
CA THR A 58 -8.02 -20.59 -7.94
C THR A 58 -7.48 -20.88 -6.55
N ALA A 59 -6.21 -20.58 -6.27
CA ALA A 59 -5.62 -20.74 -4.95
C ALA A 59 -6.34 -19.92 -3.86
N GLN A 60 -6.81 -18.69 -4.15
CA GLN A 60 -7.65 -17.93 -3.23
C GLN A 60 -8.97 -18.64 -2.93
N THR A 61 -9.61 -19.19 -3.97
CA THR A 61 -10.88 -19.91 -3.86
C THR A 61 -10.72 -21.16 -3.00
N ASP A 62 -9.64 -21.91 -3.18
CA ASP A 62 -9.35 -23.12 -2.41
C ASP A 62 -9.04 -22.76 -0.95
N LEU A 63 -8.19 -21.75 -0.71
CA LEU A 63 -7.90 -21.27 0.64
C LEU A 63 -9.14 -20.75 1.38
N ALA A 64 -10.08 -20.13 0.66
CA ALA A 64 -11.35 -19.65 1.20
C ALA A 64 -12.26 -20.79 1.64
N LYS A 65 -12.19 -21.95 0.96
CA LYS A 65 -12.90 -23.19 1.35
C LYS A 65 -12.24 -23.91 2.52
N GLY A 66 -11.06 -23.47 2.95
CA GLY A 66 -10.29 -24.09 4.02
C GLY A 66 -9.33 -25.17 3.54
N GLU A 67 -9.07 -25.25 2.23
CA GLU A 67 -8.05 -26.14 1.68
C GLU A 67 -6.64 -25.64 2.01
N ASP A 68 -5.71 -26.58 2.15
CA ASP A 68 -4.31 -26.28 2.33
C ASP A 68 -3.66 -25.81 1.02
N LEU A 69 -2.73 -24.86 1.13
CA LEU A 69 -1.96 -24.40 -0.03
C LEU A 69 -0.62 -25.13 -0.10
N PRO A 70 -0.24 -25.68 -1.27
CA PRO A 70 1.03 -26.39 -1.43
C PRO A 70 2.24 -25.44 -1.58
N PHE A 71 2.12 -24.19 -1.15
CA PHE A 71 3.11 -23.14 -1.38
C PHE A 71 3.20 -22.17 -0.21
N PHE A 72 4.31 -21.42 -0.13
CA PHE A 72 4.52 -20.47 0.96
C PHE A 72 3.73 -19.17 0.74
N LEU A 73 2.94 -18.78 1.75
CA LEU A 73 2.33 -17.46 1.84
C LEU A 73 3.08 -16.59 2.84
N LEU A 74 3.57 -15.43 2.38
CA LEU A 74 4.22 -14.42 3.21
C LEU A 74 3.51 -13.07 3.04
N SER A 75 3.35 -12.33 4.13
CA SER A 75 2.89 -10.94 4.11
C SER A 75 3.77 -10.05 4.98
N GLY A 76 3.79 -8.76 4.65
CA GLY A 76 4.49 -7.76 5.44
C GLY A 76 4.11 -6.32 5.09
N SER A 77 4.51 -5.40 5.95
CA SER A 77 4.41 -3.95 5.73
C SER A 77 5.39 -3.23 6.65
N LEU A 78 5.45 -1.90 6.57
CA LEU A 78 6.11 -1.07 7.57
C LEU A 78 5.50 -1.33 8.95
N ALA A 79 6.33 -1.42 9.98
CA ALA A 79 5.88 -1.78 11.33
C ALA A 79 4.80 -0.84 11.91
N SER A 80 4.76 0.42 11.45
CA SER A 80 3.77 1.42 11.85
C SER A 80 2.43 1.30 11.13
N ASP A 81 2.37 0.55 10.02
CA ASP A 81 1.18 0.44 9.18
C ASP A 81 0.19 -0.59 9.73
N ALA A 82 -1.11 -0.34 9.54
CA ALA A 82 -2.16 -1.26 9.98
C ALA A 82 -2.09 -2.64 9.29
N MET A 83 -1.63 -2.69 8.03
CA MET A 83 -1.45 -3.92 7.26
C MET A 83 -0.35 -4.83 7.82
N ALA A 84 0.56 -4.31 8.66
CA ALA A 84 1.57 -5.12 9.35
C ALA A 84 0.95 -6.16 10.30
N ARG A 85 -0.33 -5.99 10.66
CA ARG A 85 -1.08 -6.93 11.52
C ARG A 85 -1.82 -8.00 10.74
N LEU A 86 -1.87 -7.94 9.42
CA LEU A 86 -2.55 -8.94 8.60
C LEU A 86 -1.73 -10.22 8.54
N SER A 87 -2.38 -11.35 8.84
CA SER A 87 -1.81 -12.65 8.57
C SER A 87 -1.59 -12.84 7.05
N PRO A 88 -0.63 -13.67 6.61
CA PRO A 88 -0.45 -13.96 5.19
C PRO A 88 -1.71 -14.51 4.52
N ARG A 89 -2.47 -15.33 5.23
CA ARG A 89 -3.76 -15.86 4.76
C ARG A 89 -4.78 -14.75 4.53
N ASP A 90 -4.96 -13.84 5.50
CA ASP A 90 -5.94 -12.76 5.38
C ASP A 90 -5.55 -11.75 4.31
N ALA A 91 -4.26 -11.42 4.20
CA ALA A 91 -3.76 -10.57 3.13
C ALA A 91 -4.04 -11.20 1.76
N PHE A 92 -3.71 -12.48 1.59
CA PHE A 92 -3.94 -13.19 0.34
C PHE A 92 -5.42 -13.24 -0.04
N LEU A 93 -6.31 -13.57 0.89
CA LEU A 93 -7.76 -13.62 0.62
C LEU A 93 -8.38 -12.27 0.28
N LYS A 94 -7.84 -11.17 0.83
CA LYS A 94 -8.36 -9.81 0.60
C LYS A 94 -7.84 -9.16 -0.69
N LEU A 95 -6.77 -9.69 -1.30
CA LEU A 95 -6.21 -9.11 -2.51
C LEU A 95 -7.14 -9.29 -3.73
N PRO A 96 -7.59 -8.21 -4.38
CA PRO A 96 -8.40 -8.31 -5.58
C PRO A 96 -7.48 -8.49 -6.80
N PHE A 97 -7.06 -9.73 -7.09
CA PHE A 97 -6.19 -10.01 -8.24
C PHE A 97 -6.76 -9.57 -9.61
N GLY A 98 -8.07 -9.30 -9.69
CA GLY A 98 -8.69 -8.67 -10.87
C GLY A 98 -8.21 -7.23 -11.11
N ASP A 99 -7.94 -6.50 -10.03
CA ASP A 99 -7.68 -5.05 -10.02
C ASP A 99 -6.18 -4.72 -9.98
N VAL A 100 -5.33 -5.74 -10.11
CA VAL A 100 -3.88 -5.55 -10.31
C VAL A 100 -3.65 -4.76 -11.59
N TRP A 101 -3.01 -3.61 -11.45
CA TRP A 101 -2.81 -2.65 -12.54
C TRP A 101 -1.52 -2.88 -13.31
N ASN A 102 -0.50 -3.50 -12.71
CA ASN A 102 0.76 -3.84 -13.36
C ASN A 102 1.19 -5.27 -13.06
N ILE A 103 1.69 -5.97 -14.08
CA ILE A 103 2.32 -7.28 -13.96
C ILE A 103 3.61 -7.28 -14.75
N GLU A 104 4.69 -7.70 -14.10
CA GLU A 104 6.03 -7.80 -14.68
C GLU A 104 6.57 -9.21 -14.50
N ARG A 105 7.20 -9.76 -15.54
CA ARG A 105 8.07 -10.93 -15.41
C ARG A 105 9.50 -10.47 -15.17
N LEU A 106 10.06 -10.84 -14.02
CA LEU A 106 11.42 -10.47 -13.61
C LEU A 106 12.48 -11.43 -14.17
N THR A 107 12.16 -12.71 -14.32
CA THR A 107 13.05 -13.73 -14.90
C THR A 107 12.80 -13.87 -16.40
N ALA A 108 13.84 -13.76 -17.24
CA ALA A 108 13.70 -13.92 -18.70
C ALA A 108 13.90 -15.38 -19.17
N ASP A 109 14.73 -16.16 -18.49
CA ASP A 109 15.02 -17.55 -18.85
C ASP A 109 13.93 -18.50 -18.32
N THR A 110 13.23 -19.17 -19.23
CA THR A 110 12.14 -20.12 -18.93
C THR A 110 12.62 -21.43 -18.31
N ARG A 111 13.93 -21.69 -18.28
CA ARG A 111 14.53 -22.86 -17.64
C ARG A 111 14.76 -22.68 -16.14
N LEU A 112 14.58 -21.46 -15.65
CA LEU A 112 14.69 -21.11 -14.24
C LEU A 112 13.28 -20.92 -13.64
N PRO A 113 13.13 -21.02 -12.32
CA PRO A 113 11.93 -20.55 -11.64
C PRO A 113 11.55 -19.14 -12.10
N GLN A 114 10.28 -18.98 -12.50
CA GLN A 114 9.77 -17.73 -13.04
C GLN A 114 9.33 -16.83 -11.89
N ARG A 115 9.90 -15.64 -11.80
CA ARG A 115 9.51 -14.64 -10.82
C ARG A 115 8.66 -13.57 -11.49
N PHE A 116 7.50 -13.30 -10.92
CA PHE A 116 6.58 -12.25 -11.34
C PHE A 116 6.40 -11.23 -10.23
N ARG A 117 6.20 -9.97 -10.61
CA ARG A 117 5.80 -8.89 -9.73
C ARG A 117 4.46 -8.33 -10.18
N LEU A 118 3.52 -8.25 -9.26
CA LEU A 118 2.19 -7.69 -9.47
C LEU A 118 2.05 -6.47 -8.56
N ALA A 119 1.36 -5.43 -9.03
CA ALA A 119 1.08 -4.23 -8.25
C ALA A 119 -0.43 -3.96 -8.16
N TYR A 120 -0.93 -3.77 -6.94
CA TYR A 120 -2.30 -3.37 -6.67
C TYR A 120 -2.31 -2.11 -5.79
N ALA A 121 -2.98 -1.04 -6.26
CA ALA A 121 -2.98 0.26 -5.61
C ALA A 121 -4.42 0.61 -5.17
N PRO A 122 -4.85 0.22 -3.95
CA PRO A 122 -6.23 0.38 -3.50
C PRO A 122 -6.67 1.84 -3.41
N THR A 123 -5.73 2.74 -3.16
CA THR A 123 -5.94 4.18 -2.96
C THR A 123 -5.36 5.01 -4.10
N GLY A 124 -5.09 4.41 -5.25
CA GLY A 124 -4.50 5.07 -6.41
C GLY A 124 -2.97 5.04 -6.43
N LEU A 125 -2.39 5.43 -7.57
CA LEU A 125 -0.94 5.50 -7.77
C LEU A 125 -0.32 6.62 -6.94
N GLY A 126 0.96 6.44 -6.57
CA GLY A 126 1.69 7.37 -5.71
C GLY A 126 1.32 7.27 -4.23
N GLN A 127 0.41 6.36 -3.86
CA GLN A 127 0.04 6.03 -2.48
C GLN A 127 0.58 4.65 -2.10
N LEU A 128 0.43 4.27 -0.83
CA LEU A 128 0.74 2.92 -0.36
C LEU A 128 0.02 1.86 -1.21
N TYR A 129 0.77 0.84 -1.62
CA TYR A 129 0.28 -0.17 -2.55
C TYR A 129 0.77 -1.56 -2.14
N TRP A 130 0.10 -2.58 -2.66
CA TRP A 130 0.53 -3.97 -2.53
C TRP A 130 1.50 -4.31 -3.67
N ASN A 131 2.75 -4.58 -3.30
CA ASN A 131 3.74 -5.23 -4.13
C ASN A 131 3.68 -6.74 -3.87
N ILE A 132 3.36 -7.50 -4.90
CA ILE A 132 3.11 -8.94 -4.79
C ILE A 132 4.11 -9.67 -5.67
N GLU A 133 5.02 -10.42 -5.05
CA GLU A 133 5.94 -11.28 -5.76
C GLU A 133 5.44 -12.72 -5.79
N VAL A 134 5.39 -13.30 -6.98
CA VAL A 134 5.00 -14.70 -7.20
C VAL A 134 6.16 -15.45 -7.81
N LEU A 135 6.56 -16.53 -7.15
CA LEU A 135 7.58 -17.46 -7.65
C LEU A 135 6.89 -18.72 -8.16
N ILE A 136 7.15 -19.06 -9.42
CA ILE A 136 6.62 -20.24 -10.10
C ILE A 136 7.79 -21.19 -10.38
N ASN A 137 7.64 -22.44 -9.95
CA ASN A 137 8.59 -23.52 -10.21
C ASN A 137 8.67 -23.86 -11.71
N ILE A 138 9.69 -24.63 -12.09
CA ILE A 138 9.87 -25.09 -13.47
C ILE A 138 8.69 -25.99 -13.93
N ASP A 139 8.05 -26.71 -13.01
CA ASP A 139 6.85 -27.52 -13.27
C ASP A 139 5.56 -26.69 -13.41
N GLY A 140 5.66 -25.36 -13.26
CA GLY A 140 4.53 -24.44 -13.35
C GLY A 140 3.70 -24.30 -12.07
N SER A 141 4.05 -24.99 -10.98
CA SER A 141 3.41 -24.82 -9.67
C SER A 141 3.82 -23.50 -9.01
N ILE A 142 2.95 -22.95 -8.16
CA ILE A 142 3.32 -21.81 -7.31
C ILE A 142 4.26 -22.36 -6.22
N GLU A 143 5.42 -21.72 -6.04
CA GLU A 143 6.33 -22.02 -4.93
C GLU A 143 6.07 -21.09 -3.75
N ARG A 144 5.87 -19.80 -4.04
CA ARG A 144 5.72 -18.76 -3.03
C ARG A 144 4.96 -17.56 -3.56
N VAL A 145 4.14 -16.96 -2.69
CA VAL A 145 3.57 -15.63 -2.86
C VAL A 145 3.98 -14.76 -1.68
N THR A 146 4.64 -13.65 -1.95
CA THR A 146 5.02 -12.63 -0.97
C THR A 146 4.22 -11.36 -1.24
N MET A 147 3.52 -10.86 -0.23
CA MET A 147 2.68 -9.66 -0.34
C MET A 147 3.18 -8.58 0.61
N THR A 148 3.75 -7.52 0.06
CA THR A 148 4.28 -6.41 0.86
C THR A 148 3.43 -5.17 0.62
N TYR A 149 2.89 -4.58 1.67
CA TYR A 149 2.23 -3.28 1.61
C TYR A 149 3.26 -2.18 1.91
N GLU A 150 3.63 -1.41 0.89
CA GLU A 150 4.79 -0.52 0.94
C GLU A 150 4.51 0.83 0.25
N PRO A 151 5.27 1.90 0.61
CA PRO A 151 5.22 3.14 -0.13
C PRO A 151 5.75 2.95 -1.56
N PRO A 152 5.30 3.78 -2.52
CA PRO A 152 5.83 3.74 -3.87
C PRO A 152 7.34 4.05 -3.86
N ALA A 153 8.07 3.51 -4.85
CA ALA A 153 9.47 3.86 -5.04
C ALA A 153 9.62 5.39 -5.19
N PRO A 154 10.59 6.01 -4.51
CA PRO A 154 10.64 7.47 -4.42
C PRO A 154 11.00 8.21 -5.73
N PHE A 155 11.45 7.53 -6.79
CA PHE A 155 11.80 8.12 -8.09
C PHE A 155 12.09 7.04 -9.13
#